data_AF-A0A0C3FIA2-F1
#
_entry.id   AF-A0A0C3FIA2-F1
#
_cell.length_a   1.000
_cell.length_b   1.000
_cell.length_c   1.000
_cell.angle_alpha   90.00
_cell.angle_beta   90.00
_cell.angle_gamma   90.00
#
_symmetry.space_group_name_H-M   'P 1'
#
loop_
_entity.id
_entity.type
_entity.pdbx_description
1 polymer ?
#
loop_
_entity_poly.entity_id
_entity_poly.type
_entity_poly.pdbx_seq_one_letter_code
_entity_poly.pdbx_strand_id
1 'polypeptide(L)'
;MDPVITAREAVRNLSSVLAQSPPAKAETILPHLRLIESLCTEHNSAPTAIHLEMLRNRAVPVVIKAIWRFCSLDLGVENEADVTHCIGSSFEVLTRSLRGRQWVCQALDSGFISVFLASGRWIARLGFDSWSSICSISFTILCQNLVFRSVLRSLGQAIGSKKIDALDNSAQVAGLTSQWTTFKTEAYRFLVYKSQFDEDKKDSMEPGFAGCGNMDCPKKTDMHEFMRCSGCLNTLYCSKECQRKAWPGHQTLCKIQKEMLGVKLQDRVSQNDLNFLSHVAWQDYLFFLDKINGQIKKEYPSTPSSSLFVDINYYSAFPASASVRLASDFPFEMNPNLKSNVETLFRRARQEAKPAIVLRMAFRDGYAIHEMTWVMLAPHIAAAELKAQESRV
;
A
#
# COMPACT_ATOMS: atom_id res chain seq x y z
N MET A 1 -3.30 13.67 -30.21
CA MET A 1 -3.08 12.22 -29.99
C MET A 1 -3.77 11.87 -28.68
N ASP A 2 -4.50 10.76 -28.60
CA ASP A 2 -5.18 10.33 -27.37
C ASP A 2 -4.14 10.13 -26.24
N PRO A 3 -4.25 10.84 -25.09
CA PRO A 3 -3.32 10.72 -23.96
C PRO A 3 -3.14 9.29 -23.45
N VAL A 4 -4.17 8.44 -23.54
CA VAL A 4 -4.11 7.03 -23.13
C VAL A 4 -3.21 6.22 -24.08
N ILE A 5 -3.33 6.46 -25.39
CA ILE A 5 -2.45 5.84 -26.40
C ILE A 5 -1.02 6.34 -26.21
N THR A 6 -0.83 7.64 -26.01
CA THR A 6 0.49 8.24 -25.75
C THR A 6 1.16 7.58 -24.54
N ALA A 7 0.44 7.34 -23.45
CA ALA A 7 1.00 6.70 -22.27
C ALA A 7 1.41 5.24 -22.49
N ARG A 8 0.60 4.48 -23.23
CA ARG A 8 0.98 3.11 -23.63
C ARG A 8 2.27 3.10 -24.44
N GLU A 9 2.35 3.95 -25.46
CA GLU A 9 3.51 3.98 -26.35
C GLU A 9 4.76 4.55 -25.67
N ALA A 10 4.62 5.53 -24.76
CA ALA A 10 5.73 6.04 -23.97
C ALA A 10 6.39 4.93 -23.13
N VAL A 11 5.59 4.10 -22.45
CA VAL A 11 6.10 2.97 -21.64
C VAL A 11 6.75 1.90 -22.52
N ARG A 12 6.14 1.58 -23.67
CA ARG A 12 6.70 0.61 -24.63
C ARG A 12 8.03 1.07 -25.21
N ASN A 13 8.13 2.35 -25.56
CA ASN A 13 9.35 2.94 -26.10
C ASN A 13 10.48 2.91 -25.07
N LEU A 14 10.22 3.30 -23.82
CA LEU A 14 11.21 3.16 -22.75
C LEU A 14 11.64 1.70 -22.57
N SER A 15 10.69 0.76 -22.56
CA SER A 15 11.01 -0.67 -22.44
C SER A 15 11.87 -1.17 -23.59
N SER A 16 11.62 -0.69 -24.81
CA SER A 16 12.38 -1.03 -26.02
C SER A 16 13.81 -0.50 -25.93
N VAL A 17 13.99 0.77 -25.56
CA VAL A 17 15.31 1.41 -25.36
C VAL A 17 16.11 0.68 -24.28
N LEU A 18 15.47 0.29 -23.17
CA LEU A 18 16.13 -0.48 -22.11
C LEU A 18 16.48 -1.93 -22.49
N ALA A 19 16.00 -2.43 -23.63
CA ALA A 19 16.29 -3.77 -24.14
C ALA A 19 17.38 -3.78 -25.24
N GLN A 20 17.84 -2.61 -25.69
CA GLN A 20 18.86 -2.50 -26.74
C GLN A 20 20.22 -3.08 -26.31
N SER A 21 20.94 -3.61 -27.31
CA SER A 21 22.34 -4.05 -27.22
C SER A 21 23.14 -3.39 -28.34
N PRO A 22 24.15 -2.54 -28.06
CA PRO A 22 24.67 -2.24 -26.73
C PRO A 22 23.67 -1.46 -25.85
N PRO A 23 23.85 -1.51 -24.53
CA PRO A 23 22.92 -0.88 -23.60
C PRO A 23 22.81 0.65 -23.85
N ALA A 24 21.59 1.20 -24.03
CA ALA A 24 21.33 2.63 -24.27
C ALA A 24 21.87 3.62 -23.20
N LYS A 25 22.46 4.74 -23.64
CA LYS A 25 23.03 5.76 -22.76
C LYS A 25 21.95 6.57 -22.02
N ALA A 26 22.35 7.27 -20.95
CA ALA A 26 21.45 8.11 -20.16
C ALA A 26 20.76 9.19 -21.01
N GLU A 27 21.49 9.84 -21.92
CA GLU A 27 20.98 10.83 -22.89
C GLU A 27 19.82 10.29 -23.76
N THR A 28 19.83 8.98 -24.05
CA THR A 28 18.77 8.32 -24.83
C THR A 28 17.57 7.96 -23.95
N ILE A 29 17.79 7.66 -22.67
CA ILE A 29 16.75 7.22 -21.73
C ILE A 29 15.99 8.41 -21.14
N LEU A 30 16.67 9.51 -20.84
CA LEU A 30 16.11 10.67 -20.15
C LEU A 30 14.87 11.25 -20.84
N PRO A 31 14.82 11.46 -22.18
CA PRO A 31 13.62 11.98 -22.84
C PRO A 31 12.38 11.10 -22.65
N HIS A 32 12.56 9.77 -22.63
CA HIS A 32 11.46 8.84 -22.39
C HIS A 32 10.94 8.90 -20.95
N LEU A 33 11.85 9.03 -19.97
CA LEU A 33 11.47 9.22 -18.57
C LEU A 33 10.72 10.53 -18.36
N ARG A 34 11.19 11.64 -18.95
CA ARG A 34 10.52 12.95 -18.89
C ARG A 34 9.15 12.92 -19.55
N LEU A 35 8.98 12.19 -20.65
CA LEU A 35 7.65 12.00 -21.26
C LEU A 35 6.71 11.25 -20.30
N ILE A 36 7.15 10.14 -19.72
CA ILE A 36 6.33 9.39 -18.75
C ILE A 36 6.03 10.26 -17.52
N GLU A 37 7.02 11.02 -17.04
CA GLU A 37 6.85 11.96 -15.94
C GLU A 37 5.76 12.99 -16.24
N SER A 38 5.81 13.61 -17.43
CA SER A 38 4.79 14.57 -17.87
C SER A 38 3.39 13.97 -17.89
N LEU A 39 3.26 12.69 -18.25
CA LEU A 39 1.98 11.98 -18.26
C LEU A 39 1.49 11.60 -16.85
N CYS A 40 2.41 11.53 -15.88
CA CYS A 40 2.07 11.38 -14.45
C CYS A 40 1.72 12.73 -13.80
N THR A 41 2.15 13.85 -14.39
CA THR A 41 1.86 15.21 -13.93
C THR A 41 0.84 15.88 -14.83
N GLU A 42 -0.48 15.76 -14.61
CA GLU A 42 -1.37 16.87 -14.99
C GLU A 42 -2.82 16.84 -14.49
N HIS A 43 -3.36 18.05 -14.54
CA HIS A 43 -4.57 18.61 -13.97
C HIS A 43 -5.88 18.06 -14.56
N ASN A 44 -6.90 17.98 -13.70
CA ASN A 44 -8.34 18.04 -13.98
C ASN A 44 -8.84 17.41 -15.30
N SER A 45 -9.31 16.15 -15.20
CA SER A 45 -10.54 15.58 -15.81
C SER A 45 -10.40 14.12 -16.25
N ALA A 46 -9.18 13.64 -16.57
CA ALA A 46 -8.91 12.25 -16.96
C ALA A 46 -7.74 11.48 -16.24
N PRO A 47 -7.25 11.83 -15.02
CA PRO A 47 -6.07 11.18 -14.42
C PRO A 47 -6.17 9.65 -14.31
N THR A 48 -7.37 9.12 -14.10
CA THR A 48 -7.57 7.69 -13.84
C THR A 48 -7.32 6.82 -15.07
N ALA A 49 -7.70 7.26 -16.28
CA ALA A 49 -7.56 6.42 -17.48
C ALA A 49 -6.09 6.25 -17.90
N ILE A 50 -5.33 7.35 -17.90
CA ILE A 50 -3.89 7.35 -18.21
C ILE A 50 -3.13 6.50 -17.19
N HIS A 51 -3.40 6.68 -15.90
CA HIS A 51 -2.77 5.91 -14.84
C HIS A 51 -3.12 4.42 -14.94
N LEU A 52 -4.39 4.06 -15.17
CA LEU A 52 -4.76 2.67 -15.39
C LEU A 52 -4.04 2.05 -16.60
N GLU A 53 -3.86 2.81 -17.67
CA GLU A 53 -3.13 2.34 -18.84
C GLU A 53 -1.64 2.15 -18.55
N MET A 54 -1.01 3.06 -17.82
CA MET A 54 0.37 2.91 -17.36
C MET A 54 0.54 1.70 -16.44
N LEU A 55 -0.40 1.46 -15.52
CA LEU A 55 -0.40 0.27 -14.65
C LEU A 55 -0.47 -1.03 -15.49
N ARG A 56 -1.37 -1.07 -16.49
CA ARG A 56 -1.55 -2.21 -17.40
C ARG A 56 -0.31 -2.49 -18.25
N ASN A 57 0.41 -1.44 -18.66
CA ASN A 57 1.64 -1.56 -19.44
C ASN A 57 2.90 -1.65 -18.58
N ARG A 58 2.76 -1.84 -17.26
CA ARG A 58 3.86 -2.08 -16.32
C ARG A 58 4.88 -0.94 -16.28
N ALA A 59 4.40 0.30 -16.29
CA ALA A 59 5.25 1.49 -16.21
C ALA A 59 6.22 1.43 -15.01
N VAL A 60 5.74 1.07 -13.82
CA VAL A 60 6.56 0.96 -12.60
C VAL A 60 7.72 -0.04 -12.76
N PRO A 61 7.49 -1.31 -13.18
CA PRO A 61 8.57 -2.24 -13.46
C PRO A 61 9.59 -1.73 -14.48
N VAL A 62 9.14 -1.05 -15.55
CA VAL A 62 10.03 -0.50 -16.57
C VAL A 62 10.90 0.63 -16.00
N VAL A 63 10.32 1.52 -15.19
CA VAL A 63 11.05 2.62 -14.54
C VAL A 63 12.04 2.08 -13.50
N ILE A 64 11.66 1.09 -12.69
CA ILE A 64 12.57 0.43 -11.74
C ILE A 64 13.75 -0.22 -12.47
N LYS A 65 13.51 -0.84 -13.63
CA LYS A 65 14.58 -1.39 -14.48
C LYS A 65 15.53 -0.28 -14.99
N ALA A 66 15.00 0.89 -15.32
CA ALA A 66 15.81 2.05 -15.70
C ALA A 66 16.73 2.48 -14.55
N ILE A 67 16.24 2.58 -13.33
CA ILE A 67 17.06 2.96 -12.17
C ILE A 67 18.14 1.89 -11.91
N TRP A 68 17.76 0.59 -11.91
CA TRP A 68 18.70 -0.51 -11.64
C TRP A 68 19.93 -0.47 -12.54
N ARG A 69 19.73 -0.16 -13.82
CA ARG A 69 20.78 -0.02 -14.81
C ARG A 69 21.84 1.01 -14.41
N PHE A 70 21.41 2.10 -13.78
CA PHE A 70 22.30 3.16 -13.33
C PHE A 70 22.89 2.89 -11.94
N CYS A 71 22.14 2.23 -11.05
CA CYS A 71 22.64 1.84 -9.73
C CYS A 71 23.89 0.96 -9.79
N SER A 72 24.13 0.25 -10.89
CA SER A 72 25.31 -0.61 -11.08
C SER A 72 26.54 0.11 -11.65
N LEU A 73 26.42 1.39 -12.06
CA LEU A 73 27.56 2.16 -12.59
C LEU A 73 28.44 2.70 -11.47
N ASP A 74 29.72 2.91 -11.76
CA ASP A 74 30.65 3.59 -10.87
C ASP A 74 30.45 5.12 -10.91
N LEU A 75 30.82 5.79 -9.81
CA LEU A 75 30.83 7.25 -9.75
C LEU A 75 32.02 7.80 -10.58
N GLY A 76 31.89 9.00 -11.14
CA GLY A 76 32.93 9.59 -12.00
C GLY A 76 32.90 9.15 -13.46
N VAL A 77 31.82 8.52 -13.91
CA VAL A 77 31.57 8.31 -15.35
C VAL A 77 31.32 9.64 -16.06
N GLU A 78 31.74 9.77 -17.33
CA GLU A 78 31.65 11.01 -18.13
C GLU A 78 30.23 11.64 -18.16
N ASN A 79 29.18 10.85 -17.91
CA ASN A 79 27.78 11.28 -17.95
C ASN A 79 27.09 11.24 -16.56
N GLU A 80 27.83 11.48 -15.47
CA GLU A 80 27.31 11.44 -14.09
C GLU A 80 26.06 12.33 -13.92
N ALA A 81 26.05 13.51 -14.53
CA ALA A 81 24.92 14.44 -14.48
C ALA A 81 23.66 13.84 -15.11
N ASP A 82 23.76 13.26 -16.31
CA ASP A 82 22.60 12.65 -17.00
C ASP A 82 22.05 11.44 -16.25
N VAL A 83 22.94 10.64 -15.67
CA VAL A 83 22.56 9.49 -14.83
C VAL A 83 21.79 9.97 -13.61
N THR A 84 22.30 11.01 -12.95
CA THR A 84 21.67 11.62 -11.78
C THR A 84 20.27 12.15 -12.11
N HIS A 85 20.11 12.82 -13.26
CA HIS A 85 18.79 13.26 -13.75
C HIS A 85 17.86 12.09 -14.09
N CYS A 86 18.35 11.03 -14.71
CA CYS A 86 17.54 9.84 -14.99
C CYS A 86 17.01 9.19 -13.70
N ILE A 87 17.85 9.08 -12.68
CA ILE A 87 17.44 8.55 -11.38
C ILE A 87 16.41 9.46 -10.72
N GLY A 88 16.64 10.77 -10.71
CA GLY A 88 15.69 11.77 -10.19
C GLY A 88 14.32 11.69 -10.87
N SER A 89 14.28 11.76 -12.20
CA SER A 89 13.05 11.64 -12.99
C SER A 89 12.34 10.30 -12.79
N SER A 90 13.10 9.23 -12.57
CA SER A 90 12.50 7.92 -12.27
C SER A 90 11.78 7.93 -10.92
N PHE A 91 12.37 8.51 -9.86
CA PHE A 91 11.70 8.63 -8.57
C PHE A 91 10.51 9.59 -8.61
N GLU A 92 10.59 10.65 -9.40
CA GLU A 92 9.47 11.54 -9.71
C GLU A 92 8.29 10.79 -10.34
N VAL A 93 8.54 9.93 -11.34
CA VAL A 93 7.52 9.04 -11.92
C VAL A 93 6.94 8.10 -10.87
N LEU A 94 7.79 7.44 -10.06
CA LEU A 94 7.35 6.47 -9.06
C LEU A 94 6.50 7.14 -7.96
N THR A 95 6.95 8.22 -7.35
CA THR A 95 6.22 8.94 -6.29
C THR A 95 4.84 9.45 -6.74
N ARG A 96 4.68 9.75 -8.03
CA ARG A 96 3.38 10.14 -8.62
C ARG A 96 2.51 8.95 -9.02
N SER A 97 3.13 7.83 -9.41
CA SER A 97 2.43 6.63 -9.90
C SER A 97 1.97 5.68 -8.80
N LEU A 98 2.65 5.63 -7.65
CA LEU A 98 2.36 4.68 -6.55
C LEU A 98 1.07 5.05 -5.78
N ARG A 99 -0.04 5.14 -6.49
CA ARG A 99 -1.37 5.47 -5.96
C ARG A 99 -2.18 4.17 -5.85
N GLY A 100 -2.09 3.51 -4.69
CA GLY A 100 -2.89 2.34 -4.34
C GLY A 100 -2.16 0.99 -4.43
N ARG A 101 -2.84 -0.05 -3.94
CA ARG A 101 -2.20 -1.33 -3.61
C ARG A 101 -1.56 -2.03 -4.82
N GLN A 102 -2.18 -1.93 -6.00
CA GLN A 102 -1.70 -2.63 -7.19
C GLN A 102 -0.38 -2.07 -7.71
N TRP A 103 -0.21 -0.75 -7.66
CA TRP A 103 1.02 -0.07 -8.02
C TRP A 103 2.14 -0.41 -7.04
N VAL A 104 1.83 -0.36 -5.75
CA VAL A 104 2.78 -0.73 -4.68
C VAL A 104 3.19 -2.20 -4.80
N CYS A 105 2.26 -3.11 -5.09
CA CYS A 105 2.59 -4.51 -5.39
C CYS A 105 3.53 -4.62 -6.58
N GLN A 106 3.27 -3.94 -7.71
CA GLN A 106 4.17 -3.96 -8.86
C GLN A 106 5.57 -3.44 -8.52
N ALA A 107 5.66 -2.38 -7.72
CA ALA A 107 6.92 -1.80 -7.29
C ALA A 107 7.73 -2.77 -6.43
N LEU A 108 7.11 -3.32 -5.39
CA LEU A 108 7.74 -4.27 -4.48
C LEU A 108 8.18 -5.55 -5.21
N ASP A 109 7.32 -6.12 -6.05
CA ASP A 109 7.63 -7.31 -6.87
C ASP A 109 8.80 -7.06 -7.85
N SER A 110 9.03 -5.80 -8.22
CA SER A 110 10.12 -5.41 -9.13
C SER A 110 11.41 -5.00 -8.41
N GLY A 111 11.44 -5.07 -7.08
CA GLY A 111 12.62 -4.75 -6.28
C GLY A 111 12.78 -3.26 -5.96
N PHE A 112 11.67 -2.52 -5.84
CA PHE A 112 11.68 -1.09 -5.50
C PHE A 112 12.53 -0.78 -4.27
N ILE A 113 12.37 -1.51 -3.16
CA ILE A 113 13.15 -1.28 -1.92
C ILE A 113 14.66 -1.39 -2.20
N SER A 114 15.08 -2.43 -2.92
CA SER A 114 16.49 -2.63 -3.23
C SER A 114 17.06 -1.52 -4.10
N VAL A 115 16.30 -1.07 -5.11
CA VAL A 115 16.69 0.06 -5.97
C VAL A 115 16.74 1.36 -5.17
N PHE A 116 15.75 1.59 -4.32
CA PHE A 116 15.65 2.78 -3.48
C PHE A 116 16.91 2.95 -2.63
N LEU A 117 17.29 1.88 -1.89
CA LEU A 117 18.49 1.89 -1.05
C LEU A 117 19.77 2.01 -1.88
N ALA A 118 19.89 1.28 -3.00
CA ALA A 118 21.07 1.34 -3.87
C ALA A 118 21.25 2.69 -4.59
N SER A 119 20.19 3.50 -4.68
CA SER A 119 20.22 4.82 -5.32
C SER A 119 20.74 5.93 -4.41
N GLY A 120 20.93 5.66 -3.10
CA GLY A 120 21.31 6.70 -2.13
C GLY A 120 22.54 7.50 -2.53
N ARG A 121 23.57 6.84 -3.07
CA ARG A 121 24.82 7.50 -3.54
C ARG A 121 24.62 8.47 -4.71
N TRP A 122 23.66 8.19 -5.58
CA TRP A 122 23.35 9.02 -6.74
C TRP A 122 22.48 10.21 -6.34
N ILE A 123 21.51 9.97 -5.45
CA ILE A 123 20.53 11.00 -5.11
C ILE A 123 21.07 11.99 -4.09
N ALA A 124 22.08 11.61 -3.30
CA ALA A 124 22.87 12.57 -2.52
C ALA A 124 23.48 13.70 -3.38
N ARG A 125 23.63 13.50 -4.70
CA ARG A 125 24.11 14.53 -5.66
C ARG A 125 23.02 15.47 -6.18
N LEU A 126 21.73 15.11 -6.06
CA LEU A 126 20.58 15.95 -6.48
C LEU A 126 20.26 17.10 -5.50
N GLY A 127 21.03 17.21 -4.40
CA GLY A 127 20.76 18.12 -3.30
C GLY A 127 19.92 17.47 -2.19
N PHE A 128 20.19 17.86 -0.95
CA PHE A 128 19.61 17.24 0.25
C PHE A 128 18.08 17.37 0.31
N ASP A 129 17.52 18.51 -0.09
CA ASP A 129 16.08 18.81 0.02
C ASP A 129 15.23 17.95 -0.92
N SER A 130 15.70 17.75 -2.15
CA SER A 130 15.06 16.89 -3.15
C SER A 130 15.01 15.44 -2.68
N TRP A 131 16.12 14.95 -2.12
CA TRP A 131 16.20 13.57 -1.61
C TRP A 131 15.27 13.33 -0.43
N SER A 132 15.33 14.21 0.57
CA SER A 132 14.49 14.12 1.76
C SER A 132 13.01 14.08 1.40
N SER A 133 12.59 14.91 0.44
CA SER A 133 11.22 14.95 -0.07
C SER A 133 10.82 13.64 -0.76
N ILE A 134 11.65 13.12 -1.68
CA ILE A 134 11.41 11.84 -2.36
C ILE A 134 11.29 10.69 -1.34
N CYS A 135 12.15 10.66 -0.32
CA CYS A 135 12.13 9.65 0.72
C CYS A 135 10.85 9.71 1.55
N SER A 136 10.52 10.91 2.04
CA SER A 136 9.32 11.15 2.83
C SER A 136 8.07 10.70 2.08
N ILE A 137 7.93 11.10 0.81
CA ILE A 137 6.79 10.74 -0.04
C ILE A 137 6.75 9.22 -0.28
N SER A 138 7.89 8.63 -0.66
CA SER A 138 7.96 7.19 -1.01
C SER A 138 7.61 6.30 0.18
N PHE A 139 8.21 6.55 1.35
CA PHE A 139 7.92 5.76 2.54
C PHE A 139 6.52 6.03 3.07
N THR A 140 6.03 7.28 3.03
CA THR A 140 4.62 7.57 3.37
C THR A 140 3.67 6.74 2.52
N ILE A 141 3.88 6.71 1.19
CA ILE A 141 3.04 5.90 0.28
C ILE A 141 3.11 4.42 0.62
N LEU A 142 4.31 3.86 0.80
CA LEU A 142 4.47 2.44 1.12
C LEU A 142 3.73 2.10 2.42
N CYS A 143 3.89 2.93 3.43
CA CYS A 143 3.28 2.75 4.73
C CYS A 143 1.76 2.80 4.71
N GLN A 144 1.18 3.77 4.00
CA GLN A 144 -0.27 3.88 3.82
C GLN A 144 -0.87 2.63 3.17
N ASN A 145 -0.06 1.82 2.48
CA ASN A 145 -0.49 0.60 1.81
C ASN A 145 -0.18 -0.68 2.61
N LEU A 146 0.45 -0.59 3.80
CA LEU A 146 0.72 -1.76 4.66
C LEU A 146 -0.55 -2.44 5.20
N VAL A 147 -1.66 -1.71 5.22
CA VAL A 147 -2.97 -2.24 5.64
C VAL A 147 -3.52 -3.34 4.72
N PHE A 148 -2.93 -3.53 3.53
CA PHE A 148 -3.37 -4.55 2.58
C PHE A 148 -2.51 -5.81 2.67
N ARG A 149 -3.16 -6.96 2.89
CA ARG A 149 -2.50 -8.28 2.89
C ARG A 149 -1.75 -8.53 1.59
N SER A 150 -2.34 -8.14 0.46
CA SER A 150 -1.71 -8.28 -0.85
C SER A 150 -0.37 -7.54 -0.95
N VAL A 151 -0.26 -6.38 -0.31
CA VAL A 151 0.97 -5.57 -0.29
C VAL A 151 2.01 -6.21 0.63
N LEU A 152 1.58 -6.63 1.83
CA LEU A 152 2.46 -7.28 2.79
C LEU A 152 3.06 -8.59 2.28
N ARG A 153 2.35 -9.33 1.42
CA ARG A 153 2.93 -10.49 0.74
C ARG A 153 4.14 -10.11 -0.13
N SER A 154 3.99 -9.06 -0.96
CA SER A 154 5.12 -8.56 -1.77
C SER A 154 6.24 -8.00 -0.91
N LEU A 155 5.88 -7.32 0.17
CA LEU A 155 6.85 -6.71 1.06
C LEU A 155 7.68 -7.76 1.80
N GLY A 156 7.04 -8.79 2.35
CA GLY A 156 7.71 -9.89 3.05
C GLY A 156 8.78 -10.56 2.18
N GLN A 157 8.47 -10.77 0.90
CA GLN A 157 9.44 -11.27 -0.10
C GLN A 157 10.62 -10.32 -0.29
N ALA A 158 10.35 -9.01 -0.41
CA ALA A 158 11.38 -8.02 -0.67
C ALA A 158 12.29 -7.78 0.54
N ILE A 159 11.70 -7.56 1.72
CA ILE A 159 12.40 -7.13 2.93
C ILE A 159 13.21 -8.26 3.58
N GLY A 160 12.75 -9.51 3.49
CA GLY A 160 13.47 -10.69 4.01
C GLY A 160 14.56 -11.21 3.08
N SER A 161 14.92 -10.47 2.02
CA SER A 161 15.93 -10.92 1.07
C SER A 161 17.34 -10.55 1.52
N LYS A 162 18.31 -11.48 1.34
CA LYS A 162 19.74 -11.24 1.62
C LYS A 162 20.29 -9.97 0.97
N LYS A 163 19.68 -9.54 -0.13
CA LYS A 163 20.04 -8.31 -0.84
C LYS A 163 19.71 -7.07 -0.03
N ILE A 164 18.56 -7.04 0.66
CA ILE A 164 18.21 -5.94 1.56
C ILE A 164 19.10 -5.94 2.78
N ASP A 165 19.38 -7.10 3.38
CA ASP A 165 20.30 -7.20 4.53
C ASP A 165 21.69 -6.60 4.20
N ALA A 166 22.22 -6.88 3.01
CA ALA A 166 23.50 -6.32 2.57
C ALA A 166 23.44 -4.79 2.36
N LEU A 167 22.32 -4.28 1.81
CA LEU A 167 22.14 -2.84 1.58
C LEU A 167 21.88 -2.08 2.88
N ASP A 168 21.14 -2.66 3.83
CA ASP A 168 20.81 -2.09 5.13
C ASP A 168 22.07 -1.81 5.97
N ASN A 169 23.08 -2.66 5.83
CA ASN A 169 24.37 -2.52 6.52
C ASN A 169 25.38 -1.64 5.76
N SER A 170 24.99 -1.04 4.63
CA SER A 170 25.90 -0.26 3.78
C SER A 170 25.88 1.24 4.12
N ALA A 171 27.02 1.91 3.94
CA ALA A 171 27.13 3.37 4.03
C ALA A 171 26.22 4.13 3.03
N GLN A 172 25.59 3.42 2.08
CA GLN A 172 24.68 3.99 1.08
C GLN A 172 23.32 4.39 1.66
N VAL A 173 23.01 3.97 2.90
CA VAL A 173 21.82 4.39 3.67
C VAL A 173 22.10 5.63 4.53
N ALA A 174 23.34 6.16 4.51
CA ALA A 174 23.68 7.37 5.26
C ALA A 174 22.80 8.56 4.81
N GLY A 175 21.98 9.09 5.72
CA GLY A 175 21.01 10.16 5.46
C GLY A 175 19.55 9.70 5.28
N LEU A 176 19.30 8.38 5.19
CA LEU A 176 17.96 7.78 5.12
C LEU A 176 17.47 7.21 6.46
N THR A 177 18.32 7.24 7.48
CA THR A 177 18.24 6.35 8.63
C THR A 177 16.92 6.47 9.39
N SER A 178 16.37 7.66 9.58
CA SER A 178 15.13 7.83 10.34
C SER A 178 13.90 7.32 9.57
N GLN A 179 13.66 7.78 8.34
CA GLN A 179 12.49 7.37 7.56
C GLN A 179 12.52 5.88 7.22
N TRP A 180 13.70 5.36 6.87
CA TRP A 180 13.89 3.93 6.61
C TRP A 180 13.66 3.09 7.87
N THR A 181 14.16 3.53 9.03
CA THR A 181 13.94 2.83 10.31
C THR A 181 12.46 2.84 10.68
N THR A 182 11.78 3.98 10.58
CA THR A 182 10.33 4.06 10.83
C THR A 182 9.56 3.14 9.89
N PHE A 183 9.89 3.14 8.60
CA PHE A 183 9.29 2.21 7.64
C PHE A 183 9.53 0.75 8.04
N LYS A 184 10.76 0.35 8.38
CA LYS A 184 11.08 -1.02 8.78
C LYS A 184 10.28 -1.46 10.01
N THR A 185 10.25 -0.63 11.05
CA THR A 185 9.50 -0.92 12.29
C THR A 185 8.04 -1.21 11.99
N GLU A 186 7.42 -0.36 11.18
CA GLU A 186 6.00 -0.50 10.81
C GLU A 186 5.78 -1.68 9.86
N ALA A 187 6.67 -1.88 8.88
CA ALA A 187 6.64 -3.04 8.00
C ALA A 187 6.65 -4.35 8.79
N TYR A 188 7.55 -4.50 9.76
CA TYR A 188 7.61 -5.69 10.60
C TYR A 188 6.35 -5.86 11.48
N ARG A 189 5.83 -4.78 12.05
CA ARG A 189 4.59 -4.79 12.82
C ARG A 189 3.42 -5.35 12.00
N PHE A 190 3.24 -4.86 10.78
CA PHE A 190 2.20 -5.35 9.89
C PHE A 190 2.46 -6.77 9.36
N LEU A 191 3.72 -7.17 9.16
CA LEU A 191 4.05 -8.56 8.81
C LEU A 191 3.68 -9.54 9.93
N VAL A 192 3.80 -9.13 11.19
CA VAL A 192 3.29 -9.91 12.33
C VAL A 192 1.77 -10.04 12.27
N TYR A 193 1.04 -8.94 12.03
CA TYR A 193 -0.42 -9.00 11.84
C TYR A 193 -0.81 -9.94 10.70
N LYS A 194 -0.08 -9.90 9.57
CA LYS A 194 -0.29 -10.85 8.47
C LYS A 194 -0.08 -12.29 8.92
N SER A 195 0.99 -12.59 9.65
CA SER A 195 1.27 -13.96 10.11
C SER A 195 0.16 -14.48 11.03
N GLN A 196 -0.28 -13.67 11.99
CA GLN A 196 -1.37 -14.00 12.90
C GLN A 196 -2.67 -14.26 12.15
N PHE A 197 -3.07 -13.34 11.27
CA PHE A 197 -4.25 -13.51 10.43
C PHE A 197 -4.20 -14.79 9.57
N ASP A 198 -3.04 -15.08 9.00
CA ASP A 198 -2.86 -16.27 8.16
C ASP A 198 -2.92 -17.56 8.99
N GLU A 199 -2.41 -17.55 10.21
CA GLU A 199 -2.49 -18.68 11.16
C GLU A 199 -3.93 -18.94 11.60
N ASP A 200 -4.68 -17.92 11.98
CA ASP A 200 -6.10 -18.03 12.36
C ASP A 200 -6.97 -18.58 11.19
N LYS A 201 -6.54 -18.33 9.95
CA LYS A 201 -7.22 -18.78 8.73
C LYS A 201 -6.79 -20.16 8.23
N LYS A 202 -5.78 -20.81 8.83
CA LYS A 202 -5.35 -22.16 8.42
C LYS A 202 -6.40 -23.22 8.67
N ASP A 203 -7.15 -23.09 9.77
CA ASP A 203 -8.15 -24.07 10.20
C ASP A 203 -9.59 -23.68 9.80
N SER A 204 -9.83 -22.40 9.50
CA SER A 204 -11.10 -21.94 8.95
C SER A 204 -11.09 -22.10 7.43
N MET A 205 -11.71 -23.18 6.96
CA MET A 205 -11.88 -23.57 5.56
C MET A 205 -12.80 -22.60 4.77
N GLU A 206 -12.65 -21.29 4.94
CA GLU A 206 -13.32 -20.32 4.07
C GLU A 206 -12.73 -20.41 2.65
N PRO A 207 -13.57 -20.45 1.61
CA PRO A 207 -13.16 -20.55 0.21
C PRO A 207 -12.58 -19.21 -0.28
N GLY A 208 -11.42 -18.82 0.26
CA GLY A 208 -10.67 -17.60 -0.05
C GLY A 208 -9.29 -17.92 -0.61
N PHE A 209 -9.24 -18.79 -1.63
CA PHE A 209 -8.10 -19.09 -2.53
C PHE A 209 -6.68 -18.80 -2.01
N ALA A 210 -6.10 -19.72 -1.22
CA ALA A 210 -4.69 -19.71 -0.82
C ALA A 210 -3.88 -20.74 -1.63
N GLY A 211 -3.72 -20.53 -2.94
CA GLY A 211 -3.01 -21.49 -3.78
C GLY A 211 -2.65 -21.02 -5.17
N CYS A 212 -1.93 -21.86 -5.90
CA CYS A 212 -1.66 -21.61 -7.30
C CYS A 212 -2.98 -21.58 -8.08
N GLY A 213 -3.12 -20.59 -8.97
CA GLY A 213 -4.24 -20.40 -9.89
C GLY A 213 -4.38 -21.51 -10.93
N ASN A 214 -3.41 -22.42 -11.01
CA ASN A 214 -3.58 -23.68 -11.71
C ASN A 214 -4.34 -24.64 -10.79
N MET A 215 -5.57 -24.99 -11.19
CA MET A 215 -6.44 -25.87 -10.39
C MET A 215 -5.83 -27.26 -10.19
N ASP A 216 -5.03 -27.73 -11.15
CA ASP A 216 -4.33 -29.01 -11.09
C ASP A 216 -3.03 -28.96 -10.27
N CYS A 217 -2.66 -27.80 -9.74
CA CYS A 217 -1.49 -27.64 -8.91
C CYS A 217 -1.83 -27.95 -7.43
N PRO A 218 -1.18 -28.94 -6.81
CA PRO A 218 -1.42 -29.27 -5.40
C PRO A 218 -0.82 -28.24 -4.44
N LYS A 219 -0.02 -27.27 -4.94
CA LYS A 219 0.54 -26.19 -4.10
C LYS A 219 -0.58 -25.22 -3.68
N LYS A 220 -1.16 -25.50 -2.52
CA LYS A 220 -2.13 -24.66 -1.82
C LYS A 220 -1.47 -24.04 -0.59
N THR A 221 -0.60 -23.07 -0.83
CA THR A 221 0.06 -22.29 0.22
C THR A 221 0.07 -20.82 -0.20
N ASP A 222 0.08 -19.88 0.75
CA ASP A 222 0.42 -18.47 0.49
C ASP A 222 1.95 -18.26 0.52
N MET A 223 2.73 -19.31 0.22
CA MET A 223 4.18 -19.22 0.30
C MET A 223 4.69 -18.09 -0.59
N HIS A 224 5.71 -17.41 -0.05
CA HIS A 224 6.50 -16.33 -0.62
C HIS A 224 7.12 -16.63 -2.01
N GLU A 225 6.81 -17.75 -2.66
CA GLU A 225 7.36 -18.17 -3.95
C GLU A 225 6.42 -17.93 -5.13
N PHE A 226 5.19 -17.46 -4.89
CA PHE A 226 4.21 -17.32 -5.97
C PHE A 226 4.31 -15.97 -6.68
N MET A 227 4.22 -16.03 -8.00
CA MET A 227 4.22 -14.87 -8.90
C MET A 227 2.79 -14.45 -9.22
N ARG A 228 2.52 -13.14 -9.30
CA ARG A 228 1.25 -12.63 -9.83
C ARG A 228 1.18 -12.74 -11.34
N CYS A 229 -0.02 -12.94 -11.88
CA CYS A 229 -0.31 -12.74 -13.28
C CYS A 229 0.04 -11.31 -13.68
N SER A 230 0.93 -11.14 -14.66
CA SER A 230 1.34 -9.82 -15.16
C SER A 230 0.19 -9.04 -15.81
N GLY A 231 -0.89 -9.73 -16.20
CA GLY A 231 -2.06 -9.13 -16.82
C GLY A 231 -3.04 -8.53 -15.83
N CYS A 232 -3.64 -9.36 -14.97
CA CYS A 232 -4.68 -8.90 -14.03
C CYS A 232 -4.15 -8.50 -12.65
N LEU A 233 -2.90 -8.86 -12.33
CA LEU A 233 -2.26 -8.62 -11.03
C LEU A 233 -2.97 -9.28 -9.83
N ASN A 234 -3.97 -10.14 -10.07
CA ASN A 234 -4.79 -10.74 -9.03
C ASN A 234 -4.45 -12.22 -8.81
N THR A 235 -4.49 -13.04 -9.87
CA THR A 235 -4.23 -14.49 -9.77
C THR A 235 -2.74 -14.79 -9.56
N LEU A 236 -2.45 -15.80 -8.74
CA LEU A 236 -1.09 -16.22 -8.37
C LEU A 236 -0.68 -17.52 -9.03
N TYR A 237 0.60 -17.70 -9.30
CA TYR A 237 1.14 -18.94 -9.84
C TYR A 237 2.49 -19.26 -9.21
N CYS A 238 2.71 -20.51 -8.81
CA CYS A 238 4.00 -20.93 -8.27
C CYS A 238 5.12 -20.97 -9.33
N SER A 239 4.77 -20.99 -10.62
CA SER A 239 5.72 -21.02 -11.72
C SER A 239 5.10 -20.48 -13.01
N LYS A 240 5.96 -20.06 -13.96
CA LYS A 240 5.51 -19.66 -15.31
C LYS A 240 4.83 -20.82 -16.05
N GLU A 241 5.21 -22.06 -15.74
CA GLU A 241 4.60 -23.24 -16.30
C GLU A 241 3.14 -23.42 -15.82
N CYS A 242 2.89 -23.27 -14.51
CA CYS A 242 1.53 -23.30 -13.98
C CYS A 242 0.67 -22.16 -14.54
N GLN A 243 1.24 -20.97 -14.75
CA GLN A 243 0.55 -19.87 -15.42
C GLN A 243 0.14 -20.23 -16.85
N ARG A 244 1.02 -20.86 -17.64
CA ARG A 244 0.71 -21.30 -19.01
C ARG A 244 -0.36 -22.40 -19.04
N LYS A 245 -0.25 -23.38 -18.14
CA LYS A 245 -1.23 -24.48 -18.03
C LYS A 245 -2.62 -23.98 -17.65
N ALA A 246 -2.72 -23.02 -16.73
CA ALA A 246 -3.98 -22.41 -16.33
C ALA A 246 -4.53 -21.40 -17.35
N TRP A 247 -3.74 -20.97 -18.34
CA TRP A 247 -4.08 -19.86 -19.24
C TRP A 247 -5.42 -20.04 -19.99
N PRO A 248 -5.75 -21.23 -20.56
CA PRO A 248 -7.02 -21.42 -21.25
C PRO A 248 -8.24 -21.12 -20.37
N GLY A 249 -8.20 -21.50 -19.09
CA GLY A 249 -9.26 -21.20 -18.13
C GLY A 249 -9.18 -19.80 -17.53
N HIS A 250 -7.97 -19.26 -17.37
CA HIS A 250 -7.75 -17.95 -16.77
C HIS A 250 -7.98 -16.79 -17.74
N GLN A 251 -7.84 -16.95 -19.05
CA GLN A 251 -7.85 -15.86 -20.03
C GLN A 251 -9.10 -14.96 -19.92
N THR A 252 -10.28 -15.55 -19.84
CA THR A 252 -11.55 -14.82 -19.69
C THR A 252 -11.61 -14.07 -18.37
N LEU A 253 -11.26 -14.74 -17.26
CA LEU A 253 -11.21 -14.12 -15.94
C LEU A 253 -10.16 -13.00 -15.87
N CYS A 254 -9.02 -13.16 -16.54
CA CYS A 254 -7.96 -12.17 -16.63
C CYS A 254 -8.46 -10.92 -17.35
N LYS A 255 -9.20 -11.07 -18.45
CA LYS A 255 -9.81 -9.96 -19.19
C LYS A 255 -10.85 -9.23 -18.34
N ILE A 256 -11.75 -9.97 -17.69
CA ILE A 256 -12.74 -9.40 -16.77
C ILE A 256 -12.05 -8.64 -15.64
N GLN A 257 -11.06 -9.25 -14.97
CA GLN A 257 -10.31 -8.60 -13.89
C GLN A 257 -9.57 -7.35 -14.37
N LYS A 258 -9.02 -7.37 -15.60
CA LYS A 258 -8.40 -6.19 -16.23
C LYS A 258 -9.41 -5.08 -16.53
N GLU A 259 -10.63 -5.43 -16.95
CA GLU A 259 -11.73 -4.49 -17.26
C GLU A 259 -12.33 -3.90 -15.98
N MET A 260 -12.45 -4.72 -14.92
CA MET A 260 -12.87 -4.28 -13.58
C MET A 260 -11.92 -3.28 -12.92
N LEU A 261 -10.67 -3.16 -13.40
CA LEU A 261 -9.78 -2.05 -13.02
C LEU A 261 -10.34 -0.67 -13.39
N GLY A 262 -11.42 -0.60 -14.20
CA GLY A 262 -12.13 0.62 -14.59
C GLY A 262 -13.47 0.90 -13.89
N VAL A 263 -14.04 0.01 -13.06
CA VAL A 263 -15.39 0.15 -12.45
C VAL A 263 -15.32 0.53 -10.95
N LYS A 264 -16.39 1.03 -10.30
CA LYS A 264 -16.42 1.58 -8.91
C LYS A 264 -15.73 0.66 -7.86
N LEU A 265 -15.06 1.28 -6.88
CA LEU A 265 -14.10 0.61 -5.99
C LEU A 265 -14.66 -0.37 -4.96
N GLN A 266 -15.95 -0.33 -4.62
CA GLN A 266 -16.56 -1.31 -3.72
C GLN A 266 -16.48 -2.74 -4.31
N ASP A 267 -16.28 -2.87 -5.62
CA ASP A 267 -16.07 -4.14 -6.33
C ASP A 267 -14.58 -4.54 -6.49
N ARG A 268 -13.62 -3.75 -5.94
CA ARG A 268 -12.18 -3.91 -6.24
C ARG A 268 -11.33 -4.54 -5.14
N VAL A 269 -11.64 -4.34 -3.86
CA VAL A 269 -10.83 -4.90 -2.75
C VAL A 269 -11.18 -6.38 -2.61
N SER A 270 -10.18 -7.25 -2.60
CA SER A 270 -10.42 -8.69 -2.48
C SER A 270 -11.05 -9.00 -1.12
N GLN A 271 -11.92 -10.02 -1.03
CA GLN A 271 -12.51 -10.41 0.25
C GLN A 271 -11.43 -10.74 1.30
N ASN A 272 -10.29 -11.29 0.87
CA ASN A 272 -9.15 -11.54 1.75
C ASN A 272 -8.53 -10.25 2.30
N ASP A 273 -8.37 -9.22 1.45
CA ASP A 273 -7.90 -7.92 1.93
C ASP A 273 -8.96 -7.25 2.84
N LEU A 274 -10.26 -7.36 2.54
CA LEU A 274 -11.33 -6.84 3.40
C LEU A 274 -11.31 -7.48 4.79
N ASN A 275 -11.21 -8.81 4.84
CA ASN A 275 -11.10 -9.56 6.09
C ASN A 275 -9.83 -9.18 6.86
N PHE A 276 -8.71 -8.98 6.14
CA PHE A 276 -7.47 -8.54 6.76
C PHE A 276 -7.55 -7.10 7.29
N LEU A 277 -8.24 -6.19 6.59
CA LEU A 277 -8.48 -4.82 7.08
C LEU A 277 -9.24 -4.82 8.41
N SER A 278 -10.24 -5.71 8.57
CA SER A 278 -10.91 -5.91 9.86
C SER A 278 -9.95 -6.40 10.95
N HIS A 279 -9.06 -7.34 10.61
CA HIS A 279 -8.03 -7.81 11.54
C HIS A 279 -7.06 -6.69 11.94
N VAL A 280 -6.56 -5.91 10.98
CA VAL A 280 -5.70 -4.74 11.24
C VAL A 280 -6.39 -3.74 12.15
N ALA A 281 -7.65 -3.39 11.88
CA ALA A 281 -8.41 -2.45 12.69
C ALA A 281 -8.50 -2.90 14.16
N TRP A 282 -8.71 -4.21 14.39
CA TRP A 282 -8.71 -4.77 15.74
C TRP A 282 -7.35 -4.70 16.42
N GLN A 283 -6.29 -5.15 15.73
CA GLN A 283 -4.93 -5.14 16.28
C GLN A 283 -4.47 -3.72 16.61
N ASP A 284 -4.74 -2.75 15.75
CA ASP A 284 -4.37 -1.36 16.00
C ASP A 284 -5.23 -0.72 17.10
N TYR A 285 -6.52 -1.06 17.22
CA TYR A 285 -7.32 -0.64 18.37
C TYR A 285 -6.69 -1.09 19.70
N LEU A 286 -6.27 -2.36 19.78
CA LEU A 286 -5.58 -2.89 20.95
C LEU A 286 -4.23 -2.21 21.18
N PHE A 287 -3.45 -1.99 20.11
CA PHE A 287 -2.17 -1.29 20.17
C PHE A 287 -2.31 0.15 20.71
N PHE A 288 -3.38 0.85 20.33
CA PHE A 288 -3.64 2.23 20.78
C PHE A 288 -4.47 2.33 22.07
N LEU A 289 -4.77 1.22 22.74
CA LEU A 289 -5.73 1.18 23.84
C LEU A 289 -5.37 2.15 24.98
N ASP A 290 -4.10 2.22 25.38
CA ASP A 290 -3.66 3.13 26.45
C ASP A 290 -3.83 4.60 26.07
N LYS A 291 -3.50 4.94 24.82
CA LYS A 291 -3.71 6.30 24.28
C LYS A 291 -5.19 6.66 24.25
N ILE A 292 -6.02 5.74 23.77
CA ILE A 292 -7.49 5.89 23.70
C ILE A 292 -8.06 6.13 25.10
N ASN A 293 -7.70 5.28 26.07
CA ASN A 293 -8.15 5.40 27.45
C ASN A 293 -7.67 6.71 28.10
N GLY A 294 -6.42 7.11 27.84
CA GLY A 294 -5.88 8.38 28.30
C GLY A 294 -6.67 9.57 27.76
N GLN A 295 -7.01 9.56 26.47
CA GLN A 295 -7.80 10.61 25.84
C GLN A 295 -9.23 10.66 26.39
N ILE A 296 -9.92 9.51 26.53
CA ILE A 296 -11.27 9.45 27.11
C ILE A 296 -11.29 10.06 28.52
N LYS A 297 -10.36 9.66 29.39
CA LYS A 297 -10.30 10.17 30.77
C LYS A 297 -10.06 11.69 30.82
N LYS A 298 -9.24 12.21 29.91
CA LYS A 298 -8.84 13.61 29.89
C LYS A 298 -9.90 14.52 29.25
N GLU A 299 -10.45 14.11 28.12
CA GLU A 299 -11.27 14.97 27.24
C GLU A 299 -12.77 14.65 27.33
N TYR A 300 -13.12 13.42 27.71
CA TYR A 300 -14.50 12.93 27.74
C TYR A 300 -14.88 12.22 29.07
N PRO A 301 -14.53 12.76 30.26
CA PRO A 301 -14.65 12.05 31.53
C PRO A 301 -16.10 11.70 31.93
N SER A 302 -17.08 12.38 31.35
CA SER A 302 -18.51 12.19 31.63
C SER A 302 -19.30 11.64 30.44
N THR A 303 -18.64 11.40 29.31
CA THR A 303 -19.31 10.96 28.09
C THR A 303 -19.30 9.44 28.04
N PRO A 304 -20.46 8.77 27.91
CA PRO A 304 -20.52 7.33 27.73
C PRO A 304 -19.73 6.90 26.48
N SER A 305 -18.99 5.82 26.57
CA SER A 305 -18.25 5.21 25.44
C SER A 305 -19.13 4.95 24.22
N SER A 306 -20.41 4.62 24.42
CA SER A 306 -21.40 4.43 23.36
C SER A 306 -21.74 5.70 22.56
N SER A 307 -21.34 6.87 23.06
CA SER A 307 -21.48 8.18 22.40
C SER A 307 -20.16 8.68 21.82
N LEU A 308 -19.11 7.86 21.88
CA LEU A 308 -17.78 8.12 21.34
C LEU A 308 -17.47 7.17 20.18
N PHE A 309 -16.52 7.56 19.34
CA PHE A 309 -15.88 6.64 18.41
C PHE A 309 -14.37 6.83 18.41
N VAL A 310 -13.67 5.74 18.09
CA VAL A 310 -12.23 5.74 17.83
C VAL A 310 -12.03 5.88 16.33
N ASP A 311 -11.26 6.87 15.91
CA ASP A 311 -10.87 7.10 14.52
C ASP A 311 -9.40 6.73 14.33
N ILE A 312 -9.13 5.70 13.53
CA ILE A 312 -7.77 5.32 13.12
C ILE A 312 -7.55 5.72 11.66
N ASN A 313 -6.63 6.65 11.46
CA ASN A 313 -6.32 7.22 10.15
C ASN A 313 -5.02 6.67 9.58
N TYR A 314 -5.13 6.01 8.41
CA TYR A 314 -4.02 5.42 7.66
C TYR A 314 -3.69 6.16 6.35
N TYR A 315 -4.30 7.33 6.08
CA TYR A 315 -4.12 8.03 4.80
C TYR A 315 -3.59 9.46 4.90
N SER A 316 -3.73 10.14 6.04
CA SER A 316 -3.35 11.56 6.18
C SER A 316 -1.96 11.77 6.80
N ALA A 317 -1.49 10.83 7.61
CA ALA A 317 -0.20 10.90 8.29
C ALA A 317 0.34 9.48 8.54
N PHE A 318 1.66 9.37 8.68
CA PHE A 318 2.32 8.12 9.02
C PHE A 318 3.42 8.36 10.09
N PRO A 319 3.58 7.51 11.12
CA PRO A 319 2.77 6.32 11.49
C PRO A 319 1.26 6.58 11.63
N ALA A 320 0.46 5.52 11.50
CA ALA A 320 -0.99 5.62 11.69
C ALA A 320 -1.30 6.19 13.08
N SER A 321 -2.39 6.94 13.19
CA SER A 321 -2.78 7.58 14.44
C SER A 321 -4.22 7.26 14.80
N ALA A 322 -4.44 6.99 16.08
CA ALA A 322 -5.78 6.87 16.66
C ALA A 322 -6.15 8.14 17.44
N SER A 323 -7.42 8.53 17.35
CA SER A 323 -8.03 9.61 18.15
C SER A 323 -9.44 9.22 18.58
N VAL A 324 -9.90 9.75 19.70
CA VAL A 324 -11.28 9.61 20.19
C VAL A 324 -12.06 10.87 19.85
N ARG A 325 -13.30 10.71 19.37
CA ARG A 325 -14.19 11.82 18.98
C ARG A 325 -15.63 11.55 19.40
N LEU A 326 -16.46 12.60 19.46
CA LEU A 326 -17.89 12.49 19.74
C LEU A 326 -18.63 11.91 18.52
N ALA A 327 -19.67 11.11 18.76
CA ALA A 327 -20.53 10.61 17.69
C ALA A 327 -21.17 11.73 16.84
N SER A 328 -21.36 12.93 17.40
CA SER A 328 -21.84 14.11 16.68
C SER A 328 -20.88 14.59 15.59
N ASP A 329 -19.59 14.33 15.75
CA ASP A 329 -18.52 14.81 14.88
C ASP A 329 -18.19 13.80 13.77
N PHE A 330 -19.02 12.75 13.63
CA PHE A 330 -18.80 11.72 12.65
C PHE A 330 -18.92 12.31 11.22
N PRO A 331 -17.93 12.11 10.33
CA PRO A 331 -17.89 12.77 9.03
C PRO A 331 -18.86 12.11 8.03
N PHE A 332 -20.15 12.42 8.13
CA PHE A 332 -21.19 11.87 7.25
C PHE A 332 -21.12 12.34 5.78
N GLU A 333 -20.33 13.38 5.49
CA GLU A 333 -20.30 14.08 4.20
C GLU A 333 -19.81 13.21 3.03
N MET A 334 -19.14 12.08 3.29
CA MET A 334 -18.52 11.27 2.23
C MET A 334 -19.44 10.19 1.62
N ASN A 335 -20.54 9.80 2.27
CA ASN A 335 -21.49 8.81 1.72
C ASN A 335 -22.86 8.83 2.44
N PRO A 336 -23.94 9.33 1.82
CA PRO A 336 -25.27 9.40 2.44
C PRO A 336 -25.83 8.04 2.88
N ASN A 337 -25.48 6.95 2.18
CA ASN A 337 -25.90 5.60 2.54
C ASN A 337 -25.15 5.05 3.78
N LEU A 338 -24.02 5.66 4.18
CA LEU A 338 -23.34 5.30 5.42
C LEU A 338 -24.06 5.83 6.65
N LYS A 339 -24.78 6.95 6.56
CA LYS A 339 -25.38 7.61 7.73
C LYS A 339 -26.33 6.68 8.49
N SER A 340 -27.26 6.04 7.79
CA SER A 340 -28.20 5.09 8.40
C SER A 340 -27.49 3.87 9.01
N ASN A 341 -26.43 3.38 8.37
CA ASN A 341 -25.64 2.26 8.87
C ASN A 341 -24.86 2.64 10.13
N VAL A 342 -24.17 3.79 10.13
CA VAL A 342 -23.39 4.28 11.27
C VAL A 342 -24.29 4.64 12.46
N GLU A 343 -25.42 5.29 12.22
CA GLU A 343 -26.42 5.55 13.28
C GLU A 343 -26.92 4.23 13.89
N THR A 344 -27.08 3.18 13.08
CA THR A 344 -27.43 1.84 13.55
C THR A 344 -26.31 1.23 14.40
N LEU A 345 -25.03 1.44 14.05
CA LEU A 345 -23.89 0.99 14.86
C LEU A 345 -23.86 1.69 16.22
N PHE A 346 -24.04 3.02 16.28
CA PHE A 346 -24.14 3.74 17.56
C PHE A 346 -25.38 3.36 18.38
N ARG A 347 -26.49 3.00 17.72
CA ARG A 347 -27.67 2.47 18.41
C ARG A 347 -27.36 1.11 19.03
N ARG A 348 -26.71 0.21 18.29
CA ARG A 348 -26.27 -1.10 18.78
C ARG A 348 -25.31 -0.95 19.96
N ALA A 349 -24.30 -0.09 19.86
CA ALA A 349 -23.37 0.18 20.95
C ALA A 349 -24.06 0.64 22.26
N ARG A 350 -25.15 1.41 22.15
CA ARG A 350 -25.98 1.83 23.30
C ARG A 350 -26.86 0.72 23.88
N GLN A 351 -27.15 -0.32 23.10
CA GLN A 351 -27.98 -1.46 23.50
C GLN A 351 -27.16 -2.62 24.07
N GLU A 352 -25.83 -2.58 23.93
CA GLU A 352 -24.94 -3.58 24.50
C GLU A 352 -24.98 -3.55 26.02
N ALA A 353 -25.06 -4.73 26.65
CA ALA A 353 -25.02 -4.87 28.10
C ALA A 353 -23.63 -4.57 28.68
N LYS A 354 -22.59 -4.59 27.84
CA LYS A 354 -21.20 -4.26 28.18
C LYS A 354 -20.82 -2.96 27.46
N PRO A 355 -19.90 -2.15 28.02
CA PRO A 355 -19.42 -0.95 27.34
C PRO A 355 -18.89 -1.27 25.95
N ALA A 356 -19.36 -0.51 24.98
CA ALA A 356 -19.08 -0.69 23.56
C ALA A 356 -18.79 0.67 22.93
N ILE A 357 -17.88 0.68 21.97
CA ILE A 357 -17.44 1.87 21.26
C ILE A 357 -17.42 1.61 19.76
N VAL A 358 -17.72 2.62 18.96
CA VAL A 358 -17.62 2.51 17.49
C VAL A 358 -16.16 2.73 17.09
N LEU A 359 -15.65 1.89 16.19
CA LEU A 359 -14.33 2.03 15.58
C LEU A 359 -14.49 2.42 14.12
N ARG A 360 -13.79 3.46 13.67
CA ARG A 360 -13.65 3.87 12.27
C ARG A 360 -12.21 3.67 11.84
N MET A 361 -12.03 3.02 10.70
CA MET A 361 -10.77 2.94 9.97
C MET A 361 -10.91 3.69 8.66
N ALA A 362 -10.00 4.63 8.40
CA ALA A 362 -9.93 5.33 7.12
C ALA A 362 -8.59 5.08 6.42
N PHE A 363 -8.62 4.66 5.16
CA PHE A 363 -7.43 4.31 4.38
C PHE A 363 -7.57 4.74 2.92
N ARG A 364 -6.45 4.83 2.19
CA ARG A 364 -6.44 5.23 0.78
C ARG A 364 -6.15 4.03 -0.12
N ASP A 365 -6.92 3.90 -1.19
CA ASP A 365 -6.57 3.04 -2.33
C ASP A 365 -6.73 3.82 -3.63
N GLY A 366 -5.59 4.08 -4.27
CA GLY A 366 -5.56 4.95 -5.44
C GLY A 366 -5.97 6.38 -5.10
N TYR A 367 -6.97 6.86 -5.82
CA TYR A 367 -7.52 8.20 -5.65
C TYR A 367 -8.64 8.27 -4.63
N ALA A 368 -9.16 7.12 -4.19
CA ALA A 368 -10.26 7.05 -3.26
C ALA A 368 -9.76 6.92 -1.82
N ILE A 369 -10.49 7.55 -0.92
CA ILE A 369 -10.44 7.28 0.53
C ILE A 369 -11.59 6.35 0.84
N HIS A 370 -11.30 5.30 1.58
CA HIS A 370 -12.25 4.30 2.04
C HIS A 370 -12.40 4.40 3.54
N GLU A 371 -13.60 4.09 4.00
CA GLU A 371 -13.95 4.07 5.40
C GLU A 371 -14.64 2.75 5.73
N MET A 372 -14.24 2.16 6.84
CA MET A 372 -14.87 0.98 7.42
C MET A 372 -15.20 1.26 8.87
N THR A 373 -16.33 0.74 9.33
CA THR A 373 -16.82 0.97 10.70
C THR A 373 -17.30 -0.32 11.34
N TRP A 374 -17.03 -0.46 12.64
CA TRP A 374 -17.42 -1.61 13.45
C TRP A 374 -17.90 -1.16 14.83
N VAL A 375 -18.74 -1.97 15.47
CA VAL A 375 -19.02 -1.85 16.91
C VAL A 375 -18.08 -2.80 17.63
N MET A 376 -17.32 -2.27 18.56
CA MET A 376 -16.34 -3.02 19.34
C MET A 376 -16.82 -3.12 20.78
N LEU A 377 -16.91 -4.35 21.30
CA LEU A 377 -17.05 -4.53 22.74
C LEU A 377 -15.75 -4.03 23.39
N ALA A 378 -15.90 -3.11 24.34
CA ALA A 378 -14.80 -2.41 24.99
C ALA A 378 -14.79 -2.69 26.51
N PRO A 379 -14.66 -3.96 26.93
CA PRO A 379 -14.66 -4.31 28.36
C PRO A 379 -13.51 -3.62 29.12
N HIS A 380 -12.45 -3.21 28.43
CA HIS A 380 -11.32 -2.48 29.00
C HIS A 380 -11.62 -1.00 29.27
N ILE A 381 -12.61 -0.41 28.58
CA ILE A 381 -13.09 0.96 28.84
C ILE A 381 -14.04 0.98 30.06
N ALA A 382 -14.77 -0.12 30.28
CA ALA A 382 -15.72 -0.31 31.39
C ALA A 382 -15.13 -0.02 32.78
N ALA A 383 -13.88 -0.43 33.02
CA ALA A 383 -13.22 -0.26 34.31
C ALA A 383 -12.95 1.22 34.67
N ALA A 384 -12.92 2.12 33.67
CA ALA A 384 -12.79 3.55 33.87
C ALA A 384 -14.15 4.23 34.12
N GLU A 385 -15.21 3.78 33.45
CA GLU A 385 -16.58 4.30 33.60
C GLU A 385 -17.18 3.94 34.97
N LEU A 386 -16.98 2.71 35.45
CA LEU A 386 -17.44 2.26 36.76
C LEU A 386 -16.82 3.07 37.92
N LYS A 387 -15.51 3.35 37.88
CA LYS A 387 -14.84 4.19 38.89
C LYS A 387 -15.30 5.65 38.90
N ALA A 388 -15.67 6.19 37.73
CA ALA A 388 -16.22 7.54 37.60
C ALA A 388 -17.67 7.64 38.11
N GLN A 389 -18.44 6.55 38.05
CA GLN A 389 -19.78 6.48 38.66
C GLN A 389 -19.72 6.27 40.17
N GLU A 390 -18.79 5.45 40.67
CA GLU A 390 -18.58 5.22 42.11
C GLU A 390 -18.03 6.45 42.86
N SER A 391 -17.40 7.40 42.16
CA SER A 391 -16.94 8.68 42.75
C SER A 391 -17.99 9.80 42.71
N ARG A 392 -19.18 9.50 42.19
CA ARG A 392 -20.37 10.41 42.19
C ARG A 392 -21.44 10.00 43.20
N VAL A 393 -21.22 8.89 43.92
CA VAL A 393 -21.97 8.47 45.10
C VAL A 393 -21.12 8.82 46.32
#